data_AF-A0A376KKZ3-F1
#
_entry.id   AF-A0A376KKZ3-F1
#
_cell.length_a   1.000
_cell.length_b   1.000
_cell.length_c   1.000
_cell.angle_alpha   90.00
_cell.angle_beta   90.00
_cell.angle_gamma   90.00
#
_symmetry.space_group_name_H-M   'P 1'
#
loop_
_entity.id
_entity.type
_entity.pdbx_description
1 polymer ?
#
loop_
_entity_poly.entity_id
_entity_poly.type
_entity_poly.pdbx_seq_one_letter_code
_entity_poly.pdbx_strand_id
1 'polypeptide(L)' 'MKPLSSPLQQYWQTVVERLPEPLAEESLSAQAKSVLTFSDFVQDSVIVHPEWLTELESQPPQADEWQHYAAWLQEALQ' A
#
# COMPACT_ATOMS: atom_id res chain seq x y z
N MET A 1 9.35 -4.41 -12.39
CA MET A 1 8.91 -5.50 -11.48
C MET A 1 8.62 -6.74 -12.29
N LYS A 2 8.81 -7.94 -11.73
CA LYS A 2 8.33 -9.17 -12.38
C LYS A 2 6.80 -9.22 -12.30
N PRO A 3 6.10 -9.71 -13.33
CA PRO A 3 4.66 -9.90 -13.27
C PRO A 3 4.30 -10.93 -12.18
N LEU A 4 3.12 -10.78 -11.59
CA LEU A 4 2.58 -11.74 -10.62
C LEU A 4 2.52 -13.14 -11.25
N SER A 5 2.90 -14.16 -10.48
CA SER A 5 2.76 -15.56 -10.88
C SER A 5 1.28 -15.96 -10.90
N SER A 6 0.94 -17.07 -11.57
CA SER A 6 -0.45 -17.54 -11.66
C SER A 6 -1.17 -17.65 -10.29
N PRO A 7 -0.55 -18.22 -9.23
CA PRO A 7 -1.19 -18.24 -7.90
C PRO A 7 -1.44 -16.85 -7.32
N LEU A 8 -0.53 -15.89 -7.54
CA LEU A 8 -0.68 -14.52 -7.04
C LEU A 8 -1.74 -13.74 -7.82
N GLN A 9 -1.89 -14.01 -9.13
CA GLN A 9 -2.97 -13.45 -9.93
C GLN A 9 -4.35 -13.97 -9.48
N GLN A 10 -4.44 -15.22 -9.05
CA GLN A 10 -5.65 -15.80 -8.48
C GLN A 10 -5.97 -15.17 -7.12
N TYR A 11 -4.96 -15.07 -6.24
CA TYR A 11 -5.14 -14.42 -4.93
C TYR A 11 -5.60 -12.98 -5.06
N TRP A 12 -5.06 -12.24 -6.03
CA TRP A 12 -5.45 -10.86 -6.31
C TRP A 12 -6.96 -10.67 -6.51
N GLN A 13 -7.65 -11.63 -7.13
CA GLN A 13 -9.11 -11.53 -7.31
C GLN A 13 -9.84 -11.45 -5.97
N THR A 14 -9.40 -12.22 -4.97
CA THR A 14 -9.95 -12.16 -3.61
C THR A 14 -9.58 -10.87 -2.88
N VAL A 15 -8.39 -10.30 -3.18
CA VAL A 15 -7.98 -9.01 -2.60
C VAL A 15 -8.89 -7.89 -3.12
N VAL A 16 -9.14 -7.82 -4.43
CA VAL A 16 -10.01 -6.79 -5.04
C VAL A 16 -11.40 -6.78 -4.46
N GLU A 17 -12.00 -7.95 -4.22
CA GLU A 17 -13.33 -8.07 -3.61
C GLU A 17 -13.42 -7.47 -2.19
N ARG A 18 -12.28 -7.34 -1.50
CA ARG A 18 -12.20 -6.81 -0.13
C ARG A 18 -11.82 -5.33 -0.09
N LEU A 19 -11.37 -4.75 -1.20
CA LEU A 19 -10.92 -3.35 -1.23
C LEU A 19 -12.12 -2.38 -1.13
N PRO A 20 -11.97 -1.28 -0.38
CA PRO A 20 -13.01 -0.25 -0.31
C PRO A 20 -13.08 0.54 -1.63
N GLU A 21 -14.24 1.15 -1.91
CA GLU A 21 -14.51 2.02 -3.07
C GLU A 21 -13.36 2.98 -3.49
N PRO A 22 -12.72 3.75 -2.58
CA PRO A 22 -11.62 4.64 -2.95
C PRO A 22 -10.38 3.92 -3.53
N LEU A 23 -10.25 2.60 -3.35
CA LEU A 23 -9.16 1.77 -3.84
C LEU A 23 -9.60 0.86 -5.00
N ALA A 24 -10.45 1.37 -5.89
CA ALA A 24 -10.91 0.65 -7.07
C ALA A 24 -9.72 0.16 -7.93
N GLU A 25 -9.80 -1.05 -8.48
CA GLU A 25 -8.67 -1.69 -9.20
C GLU A 25 -8.12 -0.82 -10.33
N GLU A 26 -8.96 -0.01 -10.99
CA GLU A 26 -8.56 0.87 -12.09
C GLU A 26 -7.68 2.05 -11.65
N SER A 27 -7.76 2.42 -10.37
CA SER A 27 -6.96 3.50 -9.79
C SER A 27 -5.59 3.01 -9.29
N LEU A 28 -5.41 1.71 -9.13
CA LEU A 28 -4.21 1.13 -8.52
C LEU A 28 -3.06 1.02 -9.52
N SER A 29 -1.90 1.52 -9.10
CA SER A 29 -0.66 1.28 -9.84
C SER A 29 -0.28 -0.22 -9.83
N ALA A 30 0.54 -0.64 -10.79
CA ALA A 30 1.08 -2.00 -10.82
C ALA A 30 1.93 -2.32 -9.56
N GLN A 31 2.52 -1.29 -8.94
CA GLN A 31 3.26 -1.38 -7.69
C GLN A 31 2.31 -1.64 -6.52
N ALA A 32 1.27 -0.81 -6.37
CA ALA A 32 0.24 -0.99 -5.35
C ALA A 32 -0.38 -2.38 -5.43
N LYS A 33 -0.82 -2.81 -6.62
CA LYS A 33 -1.37 -4.15 -6.85
C LYS A 33 -0.43 -5.26 -6.35
N SER A 34 0.86 -5.15 -6.64
CA SER A 34 1.81 -6.16 -6.19
C SER A 34 1.98 -6.14 -4.67
N VAL A 35 2.19 -4.96 -4.06
CA VAL A 35 2.35 -4.83 -2.61
C VAL A 35 1.13 -5.39 -1.87
N LEU A 36 -0.08 -5.03 -2.33
CA LEU A 36 -1.32 -5.55 -1.78
C LEU A 36 -1.42 -7.06 -1.95
N THR A 37 -1.06 -7.61 -3.10
CA THR A 37 -1.06 -9.08 -3.30
C THR A 37 -0.05 -9.79 -2.39
N PHE A 38 1.06 -9.14 -2.00
CA PHE A 38 2.15 -9.76 -1.25
C PHE A 38 2.06 -9.57 0.28
N SER A 39 1.36 -8.57 0.77
CA SER A 39 1.36 -8.20 2.18
C SER A 39 -0.05 -8.00 2.72
N ASP A 40 -0.51 -8.96 3.51
CA ASP A 40 -1.80 -8.87 4.21
C ASP A 40 -1.82 -7.71 5.23
N PHE A 41 -0.67 -7.41 5.85
CA PHE A 41 -0.54 -6.23 6.73
C PHE A 41 -0.85 -4.93 5.99
N VAL A 42 -0.34 -4.77 4.77
CA VAL A 42 -0.61 -3.57 3.98
C VAL A 42 -2.07 -3.55 3.53
N GLN A 43 -2.64 -4.69 3.10
CA GLN A 43 -4.06 -4.79 2.76
C GLN A 43 -4.94 -4.33 3.92
N ASP A 44 -4.78 -4.92 5.10
CA ASP A 44 -5.60 -4.59 6.27
C ASP A 44 -5.43 -3.11 6.68
N SER A 45 -4.22 -2.56 6.55
CA SER A 45 -3.94 -1.15 6.85
C SER A 45 -4.64 -0.20 5.88
N VAL A 46 -4.53 -0.42 4.56
CA VAL A 46 -5.12 0.49 3.56
C VAL A 46 -6.64 0.35 3.45
N ILE A 47 -7.21 -0.79 3.88
CA ILE A 47 -8.67 -0.92 4.00
C ILE A 47 -9.20 0.04 5.07
N VAL A 48 -8.48 0.20 6.18
CA VAL A 48 -8.84 1.13 7.27
C VAL A 48 -8.47 2.57 6.91
N HIS A 49 -7.33 2.78 6.27
CA HIS A 49 -6.80 4.09 5.88
C HIS A 49 -6.46 4.13 4.38
N PRO A 50 -7.46 4.26 3.49
CA PRO A 50 -7.23 4.30 2.03
C PRO A 50 -6.27 5.41 1.58
N GLU A 51 -6.27 6.53 2.29
CA GLU A 51 -5.43 7.69 2.02
C GLU A 51 -3.93 7.39 2.07
N TRP A 52 -3.50 6.41 2.87
CA TRP A 52 -2.08 6.06 3.02
C TRP A 52 -1.48 5.53 1.72
N LEU A 53 -2.27 4.83 0.91
CA LEU A 53 -1.77 4.32 -0.37
C LEU A 53 -1.49 5.48 -1.34
N THR A 54 -2.40 6.44 -1.42
CA THR A 54 -2.22 7.64 -2.23
C THR A 54 -1.03 8.48 -1.74
N GLU A 55 -0.88 8.60 -0.43
CA GLU A 55 0.26 9.32 0.16
C GLU A 55 1.59 8.63 -0.19
N LEU A 56 1.70 7.32 -0.03
CA LEU A 56 2.88 6.53 -0.39
C LEU A 56 3.24 6.62 -1.88
N GLU A 57 2.25 6.71 -2.76
CA GLU A 57 2.49 6.92 -4.20
C GLU A 57 2.94 8.35 -4.50
N SER A 58 2.40 9.34 -3.79
CA SER A 58 2.75 10.76 -3.96
C SER A 58 4.12 11.12 -3.36
N GLN A 59 4.46 10.52 -2.23
CA GLN A 59 5.71 10.71 -1.48
C GLN A 59 6.29 9.35 -1.13
N PRO A 60 6.96 8.70 -2.11
CA PRO A 60 7.57 7.41 -1.87
C PRO A 60 8.66 7.50 -0.82
N PRO A 61 8.79 6.48 0.05
CA PRO A 61 9.83 6.44 1.06
C PRO A 61 11.22 6.47 0.41
N GLN A 62 12.09 7.34 0.91
CA GLN A 62 13.47 7.51 0.47
C GLN A 62 14.42 6.62 1.28
N ALA A 63 15.59 6.35 0.70
CA ALA A 63 16.66 5.71 1.45
C ALA A 63 17.05 6.57 2.67
N ASP A 64 17.36 5.92 3.79
CA ASP A 64 17.81 6.54 5.05
C ASP A 64 16.82 7.48 5.75
N GLU A 65 15.61 7.68 5.22
CA GLU A 65 14.62 8.56 5.84
C GLU A 65 14.14 8.08 7.21
N TRP A 66 14.28 6.77 7.49
CA TRP A 66 13.92 6.15 8.77
C TRP A 66 14.66 6.77 9.96
N GLN A 67 15.81 7.42 9.73
CA GLN A 67 16.57 8.15 10.74
C GLN A 67 15.80 9.39 11.25
N HIS A 68 14.88 9.92 10.47
CA HIS A 68 14.10 11.12 10.78
C HIS A 68 12.72 10.81 11.39
N TYR A 69 12.19 9.60 11.21
CA TYR A 69 10.84 9.24 11.68
C TYR A 69 10.63 9.48 13.17
N ALA A 70 11.63 9.23 14.02
CA ALA A 70 11.52 9.48 15.45
C ALA A 70 11.32 10.98 15.77
N ALA A 71 12.02 11.86 15.07
CA ALA A 71 11.90 13.31 15.25
C ALA A 71 10.54 13.81 14.74
N TRP A 72 10.12 13.37 13.54
CA TRP A 72 8.81 13.76 12.98
C TRP A 72 7.63 13.26 13.82
N LEU A 73 7.71 12.03 14.33
CA LEU A 73 6.69 11.51 15.24
C LEU A 73 6.64 12.33 16.52
N GLN A 74 7.79 12.72 17.07
CA GLN A 74 7.83 13.55 18.26
C GLN A 74 7.21 14.93 18.01
N GLU A 75 7.45 15.54 16.85
CA GLU A 75 6.84 16.81 16.44
C GLU A 75 5.32 16.71 16.26
N ALA A 76 4.82 15.62 15.66
CA ALA A 76 3.39 15.40 15.43
C ALA A 76 2.58 15.10 16.70
N LEU A 77 3.25 14.65 17.76
CA LEU A 77 2.63 14.31 19.06
C LEU A 77 2.64 15.47 20.08
N GLN A 78 3.24 16.62 19.75
CA GLN A 78 3.18 17.82 20.60
C GLN A 78 1.86 18.58 20.43
#